data_AF-A0A2V1HUQ5-F1
#
_entry.id   AF-A0A2V1HUQ5-F1
#
_cell.length_a   1.000
_cell.length_b   1.000
_cell.length_c   1.000
_cell.angle_alpha   90.00
_cell.angle_beta   90.00
_cell.angle_gamma   90.00
#
_symmetry.space_group_name_H-M   'P 1'
#
loop_
_entity.id
_entity.type
_entity.pdbx_description
1 polymer ?
#
loop_
_entity_poly.entity_id
_entity_poly.type
_entity_poly.pdbx_seq_one_letter_code
_entity_poly.pdbx_strand_id
1 'polypeptide(L)' 'MSEAAMNQAAASIRSAQATMASAISVLTQTTTWSGADSDRFERDWRDQVSTPLLNAAAAIDGAGFTEIGDGS' A
#
# COMPACT_ATOMS: atom_id res chain seq x y z
N MET A 1 4.23 -17.33 11.38
CA MET A 1 4.99 -16.54 10.39
C MET A 1 6.09 -15.82 11.14
N SER A 2 7.33 -15.80 10.65
CA SER A 2 8.39 -15.04 11.32
C SER A 2 8.20 -13.54 11.10
N GLU A 3 8.68 -12.72 12.03
CA GLU A 3 8.70 -11.25 11.93
C GLU A 3 9.39 -10.78 10.64
N ALA A 4 10.46 -11.48 10.22
CA ALA A 4 11.12 -11.25 8.94
C ALA A 4 10.19 -11.48 7.73
N ALA A 5 9.36 -12.52 7.74
CA ALA A 5 8.40 -12.79 6.67
C ALA A 5 7.26 -11.74 6.65
N MET A 6 6.86 -11.25 7.82
CA MET A 6 5.88 -10.18 7.98
C MET A 6 6.40 -8.85 7.44
N ASN A 7 7.62 -8.45 7.79
CA ASN A 7 8.28 -7.25 7.29
C ASN A 7 8.52 -7.31 5.77
N GLN A 8 8.90 -8.49 5.25
CA GLN A 8 9.04 -8.73 3.81
C GLN A 8 7.70 -8.57 3.08
N ALA A 9 6.60 -9.05 3.66
CA ALA A 9 5.26 -8.87 3.10
C ALA A 9 4.85 -7.39 3.09
N ALA A 10 5.07 -6.65 4.18
CA ALA A 10 4.79 -5.21 4.26
C ALA A 10 5.62 -4.41 3.23
N ALA A 11 6.91 -4.74 3.07
CA ALA A 11 7.76 -4.13 2.05
C ALA A 11 7.28 -4.42 0.61
N SER A 12 6.84 -5.65 0.34
CA SER A 12 6.32 -6.05 -0.97
C SER A 12 5.01 -5.31 -1.30
N ILE A 13 4.14 -5.12 -0.30
CA ILE A 13 2.92 -4.34 -0.42
C ILE A 13 3.21 -2.87 -0.77
N ARG A 14 4.15 -2.23 -0.06
CA ARG A 14 4.57 -0.86 -0.33
C ARG A 14 5.14 -0.70 -1.75
N SER A 15 5.96 -1.66 -2.19
CA SER A 15 6.54 -1.65 -3.55
C SER A 15 5.48 -1.79 -4.65
N ALA A 16 4.51 -2.70 -4.47
CA ALA A 16 3.41 -2.87 -5.41
C ALA A 16 2.55 -1.60 -5.52
N GLN A 17 2.24 -0.97 -4.38
CA GLN A 17 1.51 0.29 -4.34
C GLN A 17 2.23 1.40 -5.13
N ALA A 18 3.55 1.55 -4.92
CA ALA A 18 4.35 2.56 -5.59
C ALA A 18 4.41 2.33 -7.11
N THR A 19 4.56 1.07 -7.53
CA THR A 19 4.56 0.68 -8.95
C THR A 19 3.23 1.03 -9.62
N MET A 20 2.10 0.74 -8.96
CA MET A 20 0.78 1.05 -9.52
C MET A 20 0.48 2.54 -9.52
N ALA A 21 0.88 3.28 -8.49
CA ALA A 21 0.76 4.74 -8.48
C ALA A 21 1.55 5.38 -9.64
N SER A 22 2.76 4.88 -9.92
CA SER A 22 3.56 5.30 -11.07
C SER A 22 2.89 4.99 -12.41
N ALA A 23 2.35 3.77 -12.57
CA ALA A 23 1.64 3.38 -13.79
C ALA A 23 0.41 4.25 -14.05
N ILE A 24 -0.39 4.53 -13.01
CA ILE A 24 -1.54 5.42 -13.10
C ILE A 24 -1.11 6.84 -13.48
N SER A 25 -0.08 7.37 -12.83
CA SER A 25 0.47 8.69 -13.15
C SER A 25 0.96 8.79 -14.59
N VAL A 26 1.54 7.73 -15.16
CA VAL A 26 1.96 7.72 -16.57
C VAL A 26 0.73 7.75 -17.48
N LEU A 27 -0.28 6.94 -17.21
CA LEU A 27 -1.51 6.86 -18.02
C LEU A 27 -2.30 8.17 -18.04
N THR A 28 -2.33 8.90 -16.91
CA THR A 28 -2.98 10.21 -16.82
C THR A 28 -2.17 11.31 -17.50
N GLN A 29 -0.83 11.31 -17.33
CA GLN A 29 0.04 12.30 -17.97
C GLN A 29 0.11 12.18 -19.50
N THR A 30 0.04 10.97 -20.04
CA THR A 30 0.01 10.79 -21.51
C THR A 30 -1.34 11.14 -22.12
N THR A 31 -2.32 11.59 -21.33
CA THR A 31 -3.72 11.86 -21.73
C THR A 31 -4.43 10.64 -22.33
N THR A 32 -3.79 9.47 -22.27
CA THR A 32 -4.33 8.21 -22.81
C THR A 32 -5.54 7.78 -22.00
N TRP A 33 -5.58 8.13 -20.72
CA TRP A 33 -6.72 7.95 -19.84
C TRP A 33 -6.92 9.21 -19.00
N SER A 34 -7.93 10.01 -19.34
CA SER A 34 -8.21 11.29 -18.70
C SER A 34 -9.71 11.51 -18.52
N GLY A 35 -10.08 12.42 -17.61
CA GLY A 35 -11.47 12.80 -17.33
C GLY A 35 -12.07 12.04 -16.13
N ALA A 36 -13.39 12.12 -15.99
CA ALA A 36 -14.08 11.66 -14.78
C ALA A 36 -13.84 10.18 -14.42
N ASP A 37 -13.54 9.34 -15.42
CA ASP A 37 -13.26 7.92 -15.23
C ASP A 37 -11.87 7.67 -14.63
N SER A 38 -10.82 8.36 -15.11
CA SER A 38 -9.49 8.27 -14.51
C SER A 38 -9.50 8.77 -13.07
N ASP A 39 -10.20 9.88 -12.82
CA ASP A 39 -10.31 10.44 -11.47
C ASP A 39 -11.06 9.50 -10.53
N ARG A 40 -12.08 8.79 -11.04
CA ARG A 40 -12.82 7.79 -10.28
C ARG A 40 -11.92 6.59 -9.97
N PHE A 41 -11.19 6.09 -10.96
CA PHE A 41 -10.29 4.98 -10.75
C PHE A 41 -9.18 5.31 -9.74
N GLU A 42 -8.58 6.50 -9.81
CA GLU A 42 -7.59 6.96 -8.82
C GLU A 42 -8.14 6.96 -7.39
N ARG A 43 -9.38 7.46 -7.22
CA ARG A 43 -10.06 7.44 -5.91
C ARG A 43 -10.35 6.02 -5.45
N ASP A 44 -10.94 5.19 -6.31
CA ASP A 44 -11.28 3.81 -5.99
C ASP A 44 -10.03 2.99 -5.66
N TRP A 45 -8.94 3.19 -6.42
CA TRP A 45 -7.64 2.58 -6.17
C TRP A 45 -7.07 2.99 -4.81
N ARG A 46 -7.09 4.29 -4.50
CA ARG A 46 -6.63 4.81 -3.21
C ARG A 46 -7.44 4.21 -2.06
N ASP A 47 -8.76 4.27 -2.17
CA ASP A 47 -9.67 4.00 -1.05
C ASP A 47 -9.83 2.49 -0.82
N GLN A 48 -9.86 1.68 -1.88
CA GLN A 48 -10.12 0.23 -1.79
C GLN A 48 -8.84 -0.61 -1.75
N VAL A 49 -7.71 -0.10 -2.25
CA VAL A 49 -6.47 -0.89 -2.36
C VAL A 49 -5.33 -0.25 -1.60
N SER A 50 -4.93 0.98 -1.96
CA SER A 50 -3.74 1.62 -1.37
C SER A 50 -3.86 1.81 0.14
N THR A 51 -4.95 2.42 0.61
CA THR A 51 -5.16 2.71 2.03
C THR A 51 -5.27 1.44 2.88
N PRO A 52 -6.12 0.44 2.54
CA PRO A 52 -6.19 -0.80 3.30
C PRO A 52 -4.87 -1.56 3.36
N LEU A 53 -4.11 -1.58 2.25
CA LEU A 53 -2.82 -2.24 2.19
C LEU A 53 -1.76 -1.55 3.06
N LEU A 54 -1.71 -0.22 3.04
CA LEU A 54 -0.81 0.56 3.90
C LEU A 54 -1.19 0.41 5.38
N ASN A 55 -2.48 0.37 5.70
CA ASN A 55 -2.95 0.12 7.05
C ASN A 55 -2.60 -1.30 7.52
N ALA A 56 -2.70 -2.31 6.65
CA ALA A 56 -2.27 -3.67 6.95
C ALA A 56 -0.76 -3.75 7.18
N ALA A 57 0.05 -3.08 6.34
CA ALA A 57 1.48 -2.98 6.53
C ALA A 57 1.86 -2.29 7.85
N ALA A 58 1.17 -1.19 8.20
CA ALA A 58 1.37 -0.49 9.46
C ALA A 58 0.93 -1.32 10.68
N ALA A 59 -0.14 -2.10 10.56
CA ALA A 59 -0.57 -3.02 11.61
C ALA A 59 0.43 -4.16 11.81
N ILE A 60 1.05 -4.65 10.74
CA ILE A 60 2.15 -5.63 10.82
C ILE A 60 3.38 -5.01 11.50
N ASP A 61 3.79 -3.82 11.08
CA ASP A 61 4.92 -3.09 11.69
C ASP A 61 4.65 -2.81 13.20
N GLY A 62 3.41 -2.47 13.56
CA GLY A 62 3.00 -2.19 14.94
C GLY A 62 2.78 -3.43 15.82
N ALA A 63 2.36 -4.57 15.25
CA ALA A 63 2.25 -5.83 15.96
C ALA A 63 3.63 -6.34 16.43
N GLY A 64 4.69 -6.09 15.67
CA GLY A 64 6.08 -6.36 16.09
C GLY A 64 6.52 -5.53 17.30
N PHE A 65 5.91 -4.36 17.54
CA PHE A 65 6.25 -3.51 18.68
C PHE A 65 5.59 -3.93 20.01
N THR A 66 4.52 -4.73 19.96
CA THR A 66 3.77 -5.14 21.16
C THR A 66 4.41 -6.35 21.86
N GLU A 67 5.30 -7.09 21.21
CA GLU A 67 5.94 -8.29 21.79
C GLU A 67 7.28 -8.00 22.51
N ILE A 68 7.81 -6.76 22.45
CA ILE A 68 9.05 -6.34 23.14
C ILE A 68 8.75 -5.39 24.31
N GLY A 69 7.72 -5.70 25.11
CA GLY A 69 7.29 -4.82 26.20
C GLY A 69 6.71 -5.51 27.44
N ASP A 70 6.63 -6.84 27.48
CA ASP A 70 6.15 -7.56 28.66
C ASP A 70 7.07 -8.74 28.97
N GLY A 71 8.18 -8.42 29.61
CA GLY A 71 9.23 -9.34 30.01
C GLY A 71 9.99 -8.78 31.21
N SER A 72 9.30 -8.78 32.35
CA SER A 72 9.79 -8.82 33.75
C SER A 72 11.30 -8.70 33.98
#